data_AF-A0AAE3C296-F1
#
_entry.id   AF-A0AAE3C296-F1
#
_cell.length_a   1.000
_cell.length_b   1.000
_cell.length_c   1.000
_cell.angle_alpha   90.00
_cell.angle_beta   90.00
_cell.angle_gamma   90.00
#
_symmetry.space_group_name_H-M   'P 1'
#
loop_
_entity.id
_entity.type
_entity.pdbx_description
1 polymer ?
#
loop_
_entity_poly.entity_id
_entity_poly.type
_entity_poly.pdbx_seq_one_letter_code
_entity_poly.pdbx_strand_id
1 'polypeptide(L)'
;MPLGVFLTRHSATASSLEGALLHDSKLSEENIISFFSNYNFRIGRVDLVEVNGESILFGAVNKGENVLLLGVIVENDVEKDVFRDLIIDEATAMLQEREGGFPALIGFYSSILEKATREVEKRIVSLKEKLAVIGDQQKKARTLLETRYDEEVRVAEKARENERALDDLEKLFREEKEIEEKMEAIMKERERIAEGLSSLRGALDRMNGVSAQLQLIRSQMMEKAAEAEKAAPLEEKFYTVFDVLKRDYGDDKAILLEYLYIIKKPQTPDEIDFHVKMGVDALKAILNQLVKDGYVCTLRKKNDPNIYFTVCPSCPLSAKCKRERKIDWDKVLSLIKTE
;
A
#
# COMPACT_ATOMS: atom_id res chain seq x y z
N MET A 1 13.74 17.41 -2.54
CA MET A 1 12.68 16.56 -1.96
C MET A 1 12.61 15.32 -2.81
N PRO A 2 12.14 14.13 -2.35
CA PRO A 2 11.91 13.08 -3.32
C PRO A 2 10.97 13.60 -4.42
N LEU A 3 11.45 13.60 -5.65
CA LEU A 3 10.77 14.16 -6.82
C LEU A 3 9.55 13.31 -7.19
N GLY A 4 9.51 12.09 -6.68
CA GLY A 4 8.37 11.21 -6.78
C GLY A 4 8.60 9.85 -6.12
N VAL A 5 7.54 9.06 -6.11
CA VAL A 5 7.54 7.68 -5.65
C VAL A 5 6.75 6.82 -6.62
N PHE A 6 7.15 5.58 -6.83
CA PHE A 6 6.46 4.68 -7.72
C PHE A 6 6.57 3.23 -7.29
N LEU A 7 5.62 2.43 -7.75
CA LEU A 7 5.52 1.01 -7.49
C LEU A 7 5.41 0.25 -8.80
N THR A 8 6.32 -0.68 -9.02
CA THR A 8 6.28 -1.59 -10.18
C THR A 8 6.18 -3.02 -9.70
N ARG A 9 5.48 -3.84 -10.48
CA ARG A 9 5.37 -5.27 -10.26
C ARG A 9 5.95 -5.98 -11.46
N HIS A 10 6.84 -6.93 -11.19
CA HIS A 10 7.47 -7.77 -12.19
C HIS A 10 7.07 -9.22 -11.95
N SER A 11 6.70 -9.90 -13.02
CA SER A 11 6.41 -11.33 -13.07
C SER A 11 7.29 -11.98 -14.13
N ALA A 12 7.26 -13.30 -14.24
CA ALA A 12 8.03 -14.04 -15.25
C ALA A 12 7.75 -13.60 -16.70
N THR A 13 6.60 -12.96 -16.96
CA THR A 13 6.13 -12.65 -18.32
C THR A 13 5.81 -11.18 -18.56
N ALA A 14 5.73 -10.35 -17.52
CA ALA A 14 5.31 -8.96 -17.64
C ALA A 14 5.83 -8.08 -16.51
N SER A 15 6.03 -6.80 -16.82
CA SER A 15 6.30 -5.73 -15.87
C SER A 15 5.17 -4.69 -15.97
N SER A 16 4.59 -4.30 -14.85
CA SER A 16 3.52 -3.31 -14.77
C SER A 16 3.87 -2.21 -13.78
N LEU A 17 3.45 -0.98 -14.08
CA LEU A 17 3.41 0.09 -13.09
C LEU A 17 2.08 0.01 -12.34
N GLU A 18 2.16 -0.17 -11.03
CA GLU A 18 0.99 -0.29 -10.14
C GLU A 18 0.52 1.09 -9.65
N GLY A 19 1.42 2.07 -9.66
CA GLY A 19 1.13 3.47 -9.39
C GLY A 19 2.40 4.32 -9.37
N ALA A 20 2.24 5.60 -9.65
CA ALA A 20 3.30 6.60 -9.52
C ALA A 20 2.73 7.94 -9.02
N LEU A 21 3.53 8.65 -8.24
CA LEU A 21 3.32 10.04 -7.84
C LEU A 21 4.60 10.78 -8.18
N LEU A 22 4.60 11.49 -9.29
CA LEU A 22 5.77 12.16 -9.89
C LEU A 22 5.55 13.67 -9.79
N HIS A 23 5.87 14.26 -8.64
CA HIS A 23 5.53 15.65 -8.32
C HIS A 23 6.31 16.65 -9.18
N ASP A 24 7.64 16.59 -9.07
CA ASP A 24 8.58 17.52 -9.72
C ASP A 24 9.63 16.75 -10.56
N SER A 25 9.35 15.47 -10.81
CA SER A 25 10.22 14.60 -11.58
C SER A 25 10.05 14.84 -13.09
N LYS A 26 11.17 14.80 -13.81
CA LYS A 26 11.22 14.78 -15.28
C LYS A 26 10.97 13.39 -15.86
N LEU A 27 10.92 12.36 -15.01
CA LEU A 27 10.61 11.01 -15.44
C LEU A 27 9.13 10.88 -15.79
N SER A 28 8.85 10.15 -16.85
CA SER A 28 7.50 9.67 -17.14
C SER A 28 7.33 8.23 -16.66
N GLU A 29 6.08 7.80 -16.50
CA GLU A 29 5.73 6.41 -16.20
C GLU A 29 6.34 5.43 -17.21
N GLU A 30 6.36 5.80 -18.50
CA GLU A 30 6.98 5.00 -19.56
C GLU A 30 8.49 4.85 -19.36
N ASN A 31 9.18 5.92 -18.95
CA ASN A 31 10.62 5.87 -18.67
C ASN A 31 10.92 4.89 -17.52
N ILE A 32 10.11 4.94 -16.46
CA ILE A 32 10.23 4.07 -15.30
C ILE A 32 10.04 2.61 -15.70
N ILE A 33 8.93 2.28 -16.37
CA ILE A 33 8.64 0.90 -16.78
C ILE A 33 9.72 0.39 -17.74
N SER A 34 10.09 1.18 -18.74
CA SER A 34 11.06 0.77 -19.77
C SER A 34 12.43 0.44 -19.17
N PHE A 35 12.91 1.29 -18.24
CA PHE A 35 14.18 1.07 -17.55
C PHE A 35 14.13 -0.19 -16.67
N PHE A 36 13.15 -0.29 -15.78
CA PHE A 36 13.10 -1.37 -14.80
C PHE A 36 12.69 -2.72 -15.40
N SER A 37 11.99 -2.75 -16.54
CA SER A 37 11.67 -4.01 -17.24
C SER A 37 12.91 -4.81 -17.65
N ASN A 38 14.04 -4.13 -17.85
CA ASN A 38 15.30 -4.75 -18.28
C ASN A 38 16.36 -4.75 -17.17
N TYR A 39 16.03 -4.22 -15.98
CA TYR A 39 16.99 -4.08 -14.90
C TYR A 39 17.14 -5.40 -14.13
N ASN A 40 18.37 -5.80 -13.84
CA ASN A 40 18.63 -7.02 -13.08
C ASN A 40 18.56 -6.73 -11.57
N PHE A 41 17.45 -7.07 -10.94
CA PHE A 41 17.17 -6.76 -9.54
C PHE A 41 17.96 -7.60 -8.56
N ARG A 42 18.43 -6.95 -7.50
CA ARG A 42 18.95 -7.62 -6.31
C ARG A 42 17.88 -7.63 -5.23
N ILE A 43 17.24 -8.77 -5.04
CA ILE A 43 16.17 -8.94 -4.05
C ILE A 43 16.71 -8.70 -2.63
N GLY A 44 15.95 -7.95 -1.83
CA GLY A 44 16.26 -7.65 -0.43
C GLY A 44 17.38 -6.61 -0.26
N ARG A 45 17.73 -5.88 -1.32
CA ARG A 45 18.74 -4.82 -1.29
C ARG A 45 18.20 -3.51 -1.86
N VAL A 46 18.75 -2.42 -1.35
CA VAL A 46 18.52 -1.09 -1.88
C VAL A 46 19.63 -0.75 -2.86
N ASP A 47 19.24 -0.40 -4.07
CA ASP A 47 20.14 0.06 -5.12
C ASP A 47 19.84 1.53 -5.47
N LEU A 48 20.84 2.22 -6.01
CA LEU A 48 20.75 3.58 -6.51
C LEU A 48 21.12 3.56 -7.99
N VAL A 49 20.24 4.09 -8.84
CA VAL A 49 20.46 4.20 -10.28
C VAL A 49 20.15 5.61 -10.74
N GLU A 50 20.72 5.99 -11.88
CA GLU A 50 20.41 7.25 -12.55
C GLU A 50 19.59 6.94 -13.81
N VAL A 51 18.43 7.59 -13.93
CA VAL A 51 17.54 7.46 -15.10
C VAL A 51 17.22 8.86 -15.58
N ASN A 52 17.54 9.17 -16.84
CA ASN A 52 17.33 10.48 -17.45
C ASN A 52 17.81 11.68 -16.60
N GLY A 53 18.93 11.52 -15.89
CA GLY A 53 19.51 12.57 -15.04
C GLY A 53 18.88 12.71 -13.65
N GLU A 54 17.99 11.80 -13.26
CA GLU A 54 17.41 11.74 -11.92
C GLU A 54 17.87 10.50 -11.17
N SER A 55 18.20 10.68 -9.90
CA SER A 55 18.64 9.61 -9.02
C SER A 55 17.44 8.88 -8.45
N ILE A 56 17.36 7.56 -8.65
CA ILE A 56 16.31 6.70 -8.13
C ILE A 56 16.90 5.74 -7.12
N LEU A 57 16.45 5.85 -5.88
CA LEU A 57 16.71 4.89 -4.82
C LEU A 57 15.56 3.88 -4.80
N PHE A 58 15.84 2.60 -4.93
CA PHE A 58 14.78 1.58 -4.98
C PHE A 58 15.15 0.31 -4.25
N GLY A 59 14.13 -0.43 -3.83
CA GLY A 59 14.26 -1.74 -3.21
C GLY A 59 13.31 -2.73 -3.88
N ALA A 60 13.82 -3.92 -4.16
CA ALA A 60 13.05 -5.01 -4.75
C ALA A 60 12.85 -6.14 -3.73
N VAL A 61 11.61 -6.61 -3.60
CA VAL A 61 11.22 -7.71 -2.71
C VAL A 61 10.39 -8.73 -3.48
N ASN A 62 10.40 -10.01 -3.08
CA ASN A 62 9.71 -11.06 -3.82
C ASN A 62 8.82 -11.96 -2.96
N LYS A 63 7.77 -12.49 -3.59
CA LYS A 63 6.88 -13.51 -3.00
C LYS A 63 6.50 -14.49 -4.10
N GLY A 64 7.21 -15.62 -4.13
CA GLY A 64 7.15 -16.55 -5.27
C GLY A 64 7.80 -15.94 -6.51
N GLU A 65 7.09 -16.00 -7.64
CA GLU A 65 7.55 -15.46 -8.93
C GLU A 65 7.27 -13.96 -9.10
N ASN A 66 6.54 -13.35 -8.17
CA ASN A 66 6.23 -11.92 -8.21
C ASN A 66 7.31 -11.13 -7.46
N VAL A 67 7.89 -10.16 -8.15
CA VAL A 67 8.80 -9.15 -7.59
C VAL A 67 8.05 -7.83 -7.54
N LEU A 68 8.06 -7.18 -6.38
CA LEU A 68 7.58 -5.83 -6.19
C LEU A 68 8.80 -4.93 -6.03
N LEU A 69 8.86 -3.88 -6.83
CA LEU A 69 9.86 -2.85 -6.72
C LEU A 69 9.21 -1.55 -6.32
N LEU A 70 9.78 -0.96 -5.27
CA LEU A 70 9.40 0.33 -4.76
C LEU A 70 10.56 1.30 -5.00
N GLY A 71 10.30 2.40 -5.69
CA GLY A 71 11.29 3.41 -6.01
C GLY A 71 10.92 4.79 -5.49
N VAL A 72 11.92 5.49 -4.97
CA VAL A 72 11.86 6.89 -4.54
C VAL A 72 12.88 7.66 -5.36
N ILE A 73 12.42 8.70 -6.05
CA ILE A 73 13.29 9.56 -6.86
C ILE A 73 13.85 10.61 -5.92
N VAL A 74 15.16 10.66 -5.71
CA VAL A 74 15.83 11.52 -4.70
C VAL A 74 16.64 12.62 -5.38
N GLU A 75 16.69 13.80 -4.76
CA GLU A 75 17.38 14.97 -5.33
C GLU A 75 18.80 15.17 -4.78
N ASN A 76 19.06 14.69 -3.56
CA ASN A 76 20.32 14.93 -2.86
C ASN A 76 20.71 13.76 -1.93
N ASP A 77 21.96 13.77 -1.47
CA ASP A 77 22.49 12.72 -0.60
C ASP A 77 21.79 12.62 0.76
N VAL A 78 21.24 13.74 1.28
CA VAL A 78 20.50 13.73 2.55
C VAL A 78 19.24 12.89 2.42
N GLU A 79 18.49 13.06 1.33
CA GLU A 79 17.29 12.27 1.06
C GLU A 79 17.64 10.82 0.85
N LYS A 80 18.66 10.54 0.05
CA LYS A 80 19.17 9.18 -0.16
C LYS A 80 19.45 8.47 1.16
N ASP A 81 20.15 9.12 2.08
CA ASP A 81 20.47 8.54 3.39
C ASP A 81 19.24 8.33 4.27
N VAL A 82 18.23 9.20 4.18
CA VAL A 82 16.99 9.07 4.96
C VAL A 82 16.08 7.97 4.41
N PHE A 83 15.93 7.86 3.08
CA PHE A 83 15.01 6.89 2.48
C PHE A 83 15.62 5.49 2.34
N ARG A 84 16.96 5.37 2.30
CA ARG A 84 17.65 4.09 2.11
C ARG A 84 17.18 3.02 3.10
N ASP A 85 17.09 3.36 4.37
CA ASP A 85 16.74 2.37 5.40
C ASP A 85 15.23 2.07 5.45
N LEU A 86 14.41 2.89 4.79
CA LEU A 86 12.95 2.79 4.84
C LEU A 86 12.36 1.98 3.69
N ILE A 87 12.99 2.00 2.52
CA ILE A 87 12.40 1.45 1.29
C ILE A 87 12.16 -0.06 1.37
N ILE A 88 13.10 -0.85 1.90
CA ILE A 88 12.94 -2.33 1.91
C ILE A 88 11.89 -2.79 2.92
N ASP A 89 11.89 -2.21 4.12
CA ASP A 89 10.92 -2.56 5.16
C ASP A 89 9.49 -2.33 4.66
N GLU A 90 9.32 -1.22 3.95
CA GLU A 90 8.03 -0.82 3.46
C GLU A 90 7.62 -1.55 2.18
N ALA A 91 8.54 -1.78 1.23
CA ALA A 91 8.28 -2.67 0.10
C ALA A 91 7.83 -4.05 0.59
N THR A 92 8.46 -4.55 1.66
CA THR A 92 8.10 -5.82 2.29
C THR A 92 6.69 -5.78 2.89
N ALA A 93 6.33 -4.69 3.59
CA ALA A 93 4.98 -4.50 4.12
C ALA A 93 3.92 -4.48 2.99
N MET A 94 4.17 -3.72 1.93
CA MET A 94 3.29 -3.64 0.75
C MET A 94 3.11 -4.99 0.06
N LEU A 95 4.14 -5.84 0.05
CA LEU A 95 4.05 -7.19 -0.52
C LEU A 95 3.19 -8.14 0.33
N GLN A 96 3.05 -7.87 1.62
CA GLN A 96 2.22 -8.66 2.54
C GLN A 96 0.75 -8.25 2.48
N GLU A 97 0.47 -6.97 2.28
CA GLU A 97 -0.87 -6.44 2.06
C GLU A 97 -1.44 -6.96 0.71
N ARG A 98 -2.65 -7.52 0.72
CA ARG A 98 -3.30 -8.05 -0.50
C ARG A 98 -3.80 -6.94 -1.42
N GLU A 99 -3.86 -5.70 -0.93
CA GLU A 99 -4.27 -4.53 -1.70
C GLU A 99 -3.05 -3.98 -2.45
N GLY A 100 -2.88 -4.39 -3.71
CA GLY A 100 -1.95 -3.74 -4.61
C GLY A 100 -2.53 -2.43 -5.19
N GLY A 101 -1.66 -1.62 -5.80
CA GLY A 101 -2.07 -0.46 -6.58
C GLY A 101 -1.96 0.90 -5.88
N PHE A 102 -2.54 1.91 -6.52
CA PHE A 102 -2.41 3.32 -6.15
C PHE A 102 -2.82 3.68 -4.70
N PRO A 103 -3.90 3.12 -4.09
CA PRO A 103 -4.23 3.40 -2.69
C PRO A 103 -3.14 2.93 -1.70
N ALA A 104 -2.58 1.75 -1.94
CA ALA A 104 -1.50 1.20 -1.12
C ALA A 104 -0.23 2.05 -1.24
N LEU A 105 0.09 2.54 -2.45
CA LEU A 105 1.20 3.47 -2.69
C LEU A 105 1.04 4.77 -1.89
N ILE A 106 -0.17 5.34 -1.78
CA ILE A 106 -0.41 6.56 -0.97
C ILE A 106 -0.20 6.29 0.52
N GLY A 107 -0.76 5.20 1.04
CA GLY A 107 -0.63 4.83 2.45
C GLY A 107 0.82 4.62 2.85
N PHE A 108 1.55 3.88 2.01
CA PHE A 108 2.98 3.68 2.14
C PHE A 108 3.76 5.00 2.05
N TYR A 109 3.50 5.83 1.06
CA TYR A 109 4.27 7.07 0.88
C TYR A 109 4.09 8.01 2.07
N SER A 110 2.88 8.03 2.65
CA SER A 110 2.60 8.73 3.91
C SER A 110 3.41 8.15 5.07
N SER A 111 3.46 6.82 5.23
CA SER A 111 4.28 6.16 6.27
C SER A 111 5.76 6.51 6.14
N ILE A 112 6.32 6.44 4.93
CA ILE A 112 7.72 6.79 4.69
C ILE A 112 7.99 8.26 4.98
N LEU A 113 7.11 9.17 4.57
CA LEU A 113 7.29 10.60 4.84
C LEU A 113 7.22 10.90 6.33
N GLU A 114 6.33 10.25 7.09
CA GLU A 114 6.28 10.39 8.55
C GLU A 114 7.57 9.92 9.21
N LYS A 115 8.10 8.76 8.81
CA LYS A 115 9.37 8.22 9.35
C LYS A 115 10.55 9.13 8.99
N ALA A 116 10.62 9.57 7.73
CA ALA A 116 11.65 10.50 7.25
C ALA A 116 11.60 11.84 7.98
N THR A 117 10.40 12.39 8.20
CA THR A 117 10.18 13.64 8.96
C THR A 117 10.75 13.53 10.36
N ARG A 118 10.41 12.46 11.10
CA ARG A 118 10.93 12.23 12.47
C ARG A 118 12.45 12.10 12.50
N GLU A 119 13.04 11.44 11.51
CA GLU A 119 14.49 11.28 11.43
C GLU A 119 15.20 12.61 11.15
N VAL A 120 14.66 13.42 10.22
CA VAL A 120 15.17 14.77 9.96
C VAL A 120 15.04 15.68 11.17
N GLU A 121 13.93 15.63 11.91
CA GLU A 121 13.75 16.38 13.16
C GLU A 121 14.81 16.01 14.21
N LYS A 122 15.08 14.71 14.40
CA LYS A 122 16.15 14.25 15.30
C LYS A 122 17.52 14.79 14.89
N ARG A 123 17.85 14.75 13.59
CA ARG A 123 19.11 15.28 13.07
C ARG A 123 19.22 16.79 13.28
N ILE A 124 18.14 17.54 13.10
CA ILE A 124 18.08 18.99 13.39
C ILE A 124 18.38 19.26 14.86
N VAL A 125 17.77 18.51 15.79
CA VAL A 125 18.03 18.67 17.23
C VAL A 125 19.50 18.42 17.54
N SER A 126 20.07 17.32 17.04
CA SER A 126 21.49 17.00 17.25
C SER A 126 22.44 18.07 16.71
N LEU A 127 22.16 18.62 15.52
CA LEU A 127 22.98 19.69 14.95
C LEU A 127 22.85 21.01 15.73
N LYS A 128 21.66 21.33 16.28
CA LYS A 128 21.50 22.49 17.17
C LYS A 128 22.32 22.35 18.44
N GLU A 129 22.37 21.15 19.03
CA GLU A 129 23.21 20.86 20.19
C GLU A 129 24.70 21.04 19.86
N LYS A 130 25.16 20.53 18.72
CA LYS A 130 26.54 20.76 18.24
C LYS A 130 26.84 22.24 18.02
N LEU A 131 25.90 22.99 17.44
CA LEU A 131 26.04 24.43 17.23
C LEU A 131 26.20 25.18 18.57
N ALA A 132 25.48 24.76 19.61
CA ALA A 132 25.61 25.34 20.95
C ALA A 132 27.01 25.08 21.53
N VAL A 133 27.52 23.85 21.43
CA VAL A 133 28.88 23.50 21.88
C VAL A 133 29.95 24.30 21.13
N ILE A 134 29.79 24.47 19.82
CA ILE A 134 30.69 25.28 18.99
C ILE A 134 30.61 26.76 19.36
N GLY A 135 29.42 27.27 19.66
CA GLY A 135 29.24 28.62 20.19
C GLY A 135 30.01 28.85 21.50
N ASP A 136 29.98 27.87 22.40
CA ASP A 136 30.76 27.92 23.65
C ASP A 136 32.27 27.86 23.40
N GLN A 137 32.72 27.02 22.45
CA GLN A 137 34.12 26.96 22.04
C GLN A 137 34.59 28.28 21.42
N GLN A 138 33.78 28.88 20.55
CA GLN A 138 34.03 30.19 19.94
C GLN A 138 34.16 31.27 21.02
N LYS A 139 33.26 31.28 22.01
CA LYS A 139 33.31 32.23 23.12
C LYS A 139 34.58 32.07 23.95
N LYS A 140 34.97 30.84 24.30
CA LYS A 140 36.20 30.55 25.04
C LYS A 140 37.45 30.99 24.28
N ALA A 141 37.54 30.68 22.98
CA ALA A 141 38.66 31.09 22.15
C ALA A 141 38.78 32.63 22.08
N ARG A 142 37.64 33.33 21.99
CA ARG A 142 37.61 34.80 21.96
C ARG A 142 38.10 35.41 23.27
N THR A 143 37.64 34.89 24.41
CA THR A 143 38.12 35.34 25.72
C THR A 143 39.61 35.06 25.92
N LEU A 144 40.13 33.96 25.38
CA LEU A 144 41.57 33.67 25.41
C LEU A 144 42.36 34.69 24.57
N LEU A 145 41.91 35.03 23.36
CA LEU A 145 42.53 36.07 22.53
C LEU A 145 42.53 37.43 23.23
N GLU A 146 41.40 37.84 23.80
CA GLU A 146 41.29 39.11 24.56
C GLU A 146 42.26 39.13 25.75
N THR A 147 42.38 38.02 26.49
CA THR A 147 43.33 37.91 27.61
C THR A 147 44.78 37.97 27.13
N ARG A 148 45.09 37.34 25.99
CA ARG A 148 46.44 37.35 25.41
C ARG A 148 46.84 38.73 24.89
N TYR A 149 45.92 39.44 24.27
CA TYR A 149 46.12 40.83 23.86
C TYR A 149 46.43 41.75 25.05
N ASP A 150 45.67 41.62 26.15
CA ASP A 150 45.93 42.39 27.37
C ASP A 150 47.31 42.07 27.98
N GLU A 151 47.73 40.81 27.94
CA GLU A 151 49.07 40.38 28.35
C GLU A 151 50.16 40.93 27.44
N GLU A 152 49.95 40.91 26.12
CA GLU A 152 50.87 41.45 25.12
C GLU A 152 51.13 42.94 25.37
N VAL A 153 50.07 43.73 25.55
CA VAL A 153 50.18 45.17 25.87
C VAL A 153 51.03 45.38 27.13
N ARG A 154 50.79 44.58 28.18
CA ARG A 154 51.54 44.69 29.44
C ARG A 154 53.01 44.27 29.31
N VAL A 155 53.32 43.26 28.49
CA VAL A 155 54.69 42.81 28.24
C VAL A 155 55.43 43.79 27.33
N ALA A 156 54.76 44.36 26.33
CA ALA A 156 55.30 45.38 25.43
C ALA A 156 55.69 46.66 26.17
N GLU A 157 54.90 47.08 27.18
CA GLU A 157 55.27 48.19 28.05
C GLU A 157 56.57 47.92 28.82
N LYS A 158 56.80 46.67 29.28
CA LYS A 158 58.01 46.26 30.00
C LYS A 158 59.21 45.97 29.09
N ALA A 159 58.98 45.62 27.82
CA ALA A 159 60.03 45.32 26.86
C ALA A 159 60.92 46.51 26.51
N ARG A 160 60.45 47.74 26.78
CA ARG A 160 61.30 48.95 26.67
C ARG A 160 62.45 48.97 27.68
N GLU A 161 62.40 48.16 28.73
CA GLU A 161 63.35 48.19 29.84
C GLU A 161 64.14 46.87 30.02
N ASN A 162 63.80 45.79 29.31
CA ASN A 162 64.39 44.46 29.55
C ASN A 162 64.34 43.54 28.31
N GLU A 163 65.49 43.06 27.82
CA GLU A 163 65.60 42.16 26.65
C GLU A 163 64.83 40.84 26.82
N ARG A 164 64.72 40.29 28.04
CA ARG A 164 63.96 39.04 28.28
C ARG A 164 62.47 39.14 27.97
N ALA A 165 61.92 40.35 27.94
CA ALA A 165 60.51 40.56 27.60
C ALA A 165 60.23 40.41 26.09
N LEU A 166 61.25 40.41 25.23
CA LEU A 166 61.09 40.13 23.80
C LEU A 166 60.79 38.64 23.55
N ASP A 167 61.48 37.73 24.27
CA ASP A 167 61.24 36.29 24.17
C ASP A 167 59.82 35.93 24.65
N ASP A 168 59.35 36.60 25.72
CA ASP A 168 57.98 36.44 26.25
C ASP A 168 56.93 36.94 25.24
N LEU A 169 57.18 38.06 24.56
CA LEU A 169 56.34 38.58 23.48
C LEU A 169 56.27 37.62 22.29
N GLU A 170 57.41 37.08 21.85
CA GLU A 170 57.45 36.12 20.75
C GLU A 170 56.70 34.82 21.09
N LYS A 171 56.71 34.42 22.36
CA LYS A 171 55.89 33.30 22.85
C LYS A 171 54.40 33.64 22.81
N LEU A 172 54.00 34.82 23.27
CA LEU A 172 52.60 35.26 23.24
C LEU A 172 52.06 35.30 21.81
N PHE A 173 52.81 35.84 20.85
CA PHE A 173 52.41 35.85 19.43
C PHE A 173 52.24 34.46 18.83
N ARG A 174 53.10 33.50 19.20
CA ARG A 174 52.94 32.11 18.76
C ARG A 174 51.67 31.48 19.31
N GLU A 175 51.40 31.67 20.60
CA GLU A 175 50.19 31.16 21.24
C GLU A 175 48.92 31.83 20.71
N GLU A 176 48.95 33.13 20.45
CA GLU A 176 47.84 33.88 19.84
C GLU A 176 47.51 33.32 18.46
N LYS A 177 48.53 33.14 17.60
CA LYS A 177 48.37 32.56 16.27
C LYS A 177 47.72 31.17 16.33
N GLU A 178 48.13 30.31 17.27
CA GLU A 178 47.49 29.00 17.47
C GLU A 178 46.01 29.11 17.86
N ILE A 179 45.64 30.13 18.64
CA ILE A 179 44.24 30.37 19.03
C ILE A 179 43.44 30.93 17.85
N GLU A 180 44.02 31.82 17.05
CA GLU A 180 43.42 32.34 15.81
C GLU A 180 43.14 31.21 14.81
N GLU A 181 44.10 30.30 14.59
CA GLU A 181 43.91 29.14 13.72
C GLU A 181 42.77 28.22 14.23
N LYS A 182 42.68 28.01 15.55
CA LYS A 182 41.56 27.29 16.16
C LYS A 182 40.24 28.02 15.97
N MET A 183 40.22 29.36 16.09
CA MET A 183 39.03 30.18 15.88
C MET A 183 38.55 30.06 14.43
N GLU A 184 39.45 30.12 13.45
CA GLU A 184 39.12 29.96 12.04
C GLU A 184 38.50 28.58 11.77
N ALA A 185 39.07 27.51 12.35
CA ALA A 185 38.51 26.18 12.25
C ALA A 185 37.12 26.06 12.88
N ILE A 186 36.91 26.66 14.07
CA ILE A 186 35.61 26.72 14.74
C ILE A 186 34.57 27.45 13.88
N MET A 187 34.96 28.58 13.25
CA MET A 187 34.07 29.33 12.36
C MET A 187 33.67 28.53 11.12
N LYS A 188 34.63 27.86 10.47
CA LYS A 188 34.36 26.99 9.32
C LYS A 188 33.41 25.84 9.67
N GLU A 189 33.60 25.19 10.82
CA GLU A 189 32.71 24.11 11.27
C GLU A 189 31.32 24.65 11.62
N ARG A 190 31.23 25.84 12.25
CA ARG A 190 29.96 26.50 12.54
C ARG A 190 29.16 26.80 11.27
N GLU A 191 29.83 27.30 10.23
CA GLU A 191 29.23 27.59 8.93
C GLU A 191 28.70 26.31 8.27
N ARG A 192 29.52 25.24 8.24
CA ARG A 192 29.12 23.92 7.74
C ARG A 192 27.87 23.38 8.45
N ILE A 193 27.79 23.50 9.78
CA ILE A 193 26.61 23.05 10.54
C ILE A 193 25.39 23.94 10.26
N ALA A 194 25.58 25.24 10.10
CA ALA A 194 24.50 26.17 9.76
C ALA A 194 23.91 25.87 8.37
N GLU A 195 24.76 25.59 7.37
CA GLU A 195 24.34 25.14 6.04
C GLU A 195 23.58 23.81 6.09
N GLY A 196 24.09 22.84 6.88
CA GLY A 196 23.41 21.57 7.11
C GLY A 196 22.03 21.73 7.75
N LEU A 197 21.90 22.60 8.76
CA LEU A 197 20.62 22.93 9.40
C LEU A 197 19.64 23.60 8.44
N SER A 198 20.12 24.53 7.61
CA SER A 198 19.31 25.19 6.58
C SER A 198 18.76 24.16 5.58
N SER A 199 19.63 23.26 5.10
CA SER A 199 19.28 22.20 4.16
C SER A 199 18.24 21.23 4.73
N LEU A 200 18.41 20.79 5.99
CA LEU A 200 17.47 19.90 6.66
C LEU A 200 16.12 20.56 6.93
N ARG A 201 16.09 21.85 7.31
CA ARG A 201 14.84 22.59 7.47
C ARG A 201 14.08 22.70 6.15
N GLY A 202 14.78 23.06 5.06
CA GLY A 202 14.17 23.08 3.73
C GLY A 202 13.61 21.72 3.32
N ALA A 203 14.28 20.62 3.67
CA ALA A 203 13.77 19.27 3.45
C ALA A 203 12.51 18.98 4.29
N LEU A 204 12.49 19.38 5.57
CA LEU A 204 11.37 19.19 6.48
C LEU A 204 10.11 19.92 6.00
N ASP A 205 10.23 21.19 5.63
CA ASP A 205 9.10 21.99 5.16
C ASP A 205 8.47 21.39 3.89
N ARG A 206 9.32 20.90 2.97
CA ARG A 206 8.86 20.21 1.76
C ARG A 206 8.16 18.89 2.07
N MET A 207 8.71 18.05 2.96
CA MET A 207 8.09 16.79 3.40
C MET A 207 6.70 17.03 4.00
N ASN A 208 6.56 18.06 4.84
CA ASN A 208 5.26 18.47 5.38
C ASN A 208 4.28 18.91 4.26
N GLY A 209 4.77 19.61 3.24
CA GLY A 209 4.00 20.00 2.07
C GLY A 209 3.40 18.81 1.31
N VAL A 210 4.21 17.79 0.97
CA VAL A 210 3.68 16.60 0.27
C VAL A 210 2.83 15.74 1.19
N SER A 211 3.14 15.65 2.48
CA SER A 211 2.27 14.97 3.44
C SER A 211 0.85 15.57 3.43
N ALA A 212 0.73 16.90 3.41
CA ALA A 212 -0.56 17.59 3.28
C ALA A 212 -1.24 17.29 1.94
N GLN A 213 -0.50 17.24 0.83
CA GLN A 213 -1.04 16.86 -0.48
C GLN A 213 -1.56 15.42 -0.50
N LEU A 214 -0.83 14.47 0.09
CA LEU A 214 -1.26 13.07 0.19
C LEU A 214 -2.51 12.91 1.03
N GLN A 215 -2.63 13.66 2.13
CA GLN A 215 -3.87 13.68 2.93
C GLN A 215 -5.07 14.19 2.11
N LEU A 216 -4.86 15.21 1.27
CA LEU A 216 -5.89 15.70 0.37
C LEU A 216 -6.28 14.64 -0.67
N ILE A 217 -5.31 14.02 -1.34
CA ILE A 217 -5.55 12.95 -2.33
C ILE A 217 -6.31 11.79 -1.68
N ARG A 218 -5.87 11.35 -0.49
CA ARG A 218 -6.54 10.27 0.26
C ARG A 218 -7.99 10.61 0.60
N SER A 219 -8.25 11.84 1.02
CA SER A 219 -9.60 12.32 1.32
C SER A 219 -10.49 12.31 0.07
N GLN A 220 -9.98 12.83 -1.05
CA GLN A 220 -10.69 12.81 -2.34
C GLN A 220 -10.97 11.38 -2.83
N MET A 221 -10.05 10.45 -2.62
CA MET A 221 -10.25 9.04 -2.97
C MET A 221 -11.33 8.38 -2.11
N MET A 222 -11.35 8.65 -0.80
CA MET A 222 -12.41 8.16 0.08
C MET A 222 -13.79 8.73 -0.29
N GLU A 223 -13.85 10.01 -0.64
CA GLU A 223 -15.07 10.66 -1.10
C GLU A 223 -15.57 10.03 -2.41
N LYS A 224 -14.68 9.86 -3.40
CA LYS A 224 -15.00 9.18 -4.66
C LYS A 224 -15.42 7.72 -4.47
N ALA A 225 -14.79 7.00 -3.53
CA ALA A 225 -15.17 5.62 -3.21
C ALA A 225 -16.57 5.58 -2.58
N ALA A 226 -16.87 6.48 -1.64
CA ALA A 226 -18.19 6.60 -1.03
C ALA A 226 -19.26 7.05 -2.04
N GLU A 227 -18.91 7.92 -2.98
CA GLU A 227 -19.77 8.30 -4.09
C GLU A 227 -19.98 7.16 -5.08
N ALA A 228 -18.94 6.39 -5.41
CA ALA A 228 -19.04 5.21 -6.27
C ALA A 228 -19.87 4.09 -5.60
N GLU A 229 -19.80 3.95 -4.28
CA GLU A 229 -20.64 3.01 -3.52
C GLU A 229 -22.10 3.47 -3.50
N LYS A 230 -22.35 4.79 -3.49
CA LYS A 230 -23.70 5.38 -3.63
C LYS A 230 -24.22 5.39 -5.07
N ALA A 231 -23.34 5.44 -6.05
CA ALA A 231 -23.63 5.52 -7.47
C ALA A 231 -23.55 4.16 -8.19
N ALA A 232 -23.09 3.11 -7.50
CA ALA A 232 -23.20 1.74 -7.99
C ALA A 232 -24.68 1.47 -8.25
N PRO A 233 -25.09 1.22 -9.52
CA PRO A 233 -26.44 0.73 -9.75
C PRO A 233 -26.57 -0.55 -8.93
N LEU A 234 -27.64 -0.65 -8.11
CA LEU A 234 -28.07 -1.92 -7.53
C LEU A 234 -27.92 -2.98 -8.63
N GLU A 235 -26.93 -3.86 -8.51
CA GLU A 235 -26.78 -4.96 -9.45
C GLU A 235 -28.15 -5.64 -9.52
N GLU A 236 -28.82 -5.55 -10.68
CA GLU A 236 -29.94 -6.42 -10.97
C GLU A 236 -29.37 -7.83 -10.99
N LYS A 237 -29.37 -8.50 -9.83
CA LYS A 237 -28.97 -9.90 -9.71
C LYS A 237 -29.86 -10.69 -10.67
N PHE A 238 -29.27 -11.20 -11.74
CA PHE A 238 -29.90 -12.19 -12.60
C PHE A 238 -30.10 -13.45 -11.74
N TYR A 239 -31.35 -13.86 -11.53
CA TYR A 239 -31.67 -15.09 -10.82
C TYR A 239 -32.02 -16.18 -11.82
N THR A 240 -31.28 -17.30 -11.82
CA THR A 240 -31.70 -18.52 -12.50
C THR A 240 -32.81 -19.24 -11.71
N VAL A 241 -33.51 -20.20 -12.33
CA VAL A 241 -34.48 -21.06 -11.62
C VAL A 241 -33.82 -21.71 -10.40
N PHE A 242 -32.60 -22.20 -10.58
CA PHE A 242 -31.80 -22.75 -9.50
C PHE A 242 -31.58 -21.77 -8.36
N ASP A 243 -31.20 -20.51 -8.64
CA ASP A 243 -30.88 -19.51 -7.60
C ASP A 243 -32.10 -19.15 -6.73
N VAL A 244 -33.26 -18.99 -7.38
CA VAL A 244 -34.53 -18.73 -6.65
C VAL A 244 -34.90 -19.94 -5.80
N LEU A 245 -34.81 -21.15 -6.35
CA LEU A 245 -35.16 -22.37 -5.64
C LEU A 245 -34.18 -22.66 -4.49
N LYS A 246 -32.89 -22.43 -4.70
CA LYS A 246 -31.83 -22.60 -3.69
C LYS A 246 -32.03 -21.67 -2.51
N ARG A 247 -32.31 -20.39 -2.76
CA ARG A 247 -32.57 -19.40 -1.71
C ARG A 247 -33.79 -19.78 -0.85
N ASP A 248 -34.87 -20.22 -1.49
CA ASP A 248 -36.15 -20.39 -0.81
C ASP A 248 -36.35 -21.81 -0.24
N TYR A 249 -35.64 -22.82 -0.78
CA TYR A 249 -35.85 -24.23 -0.44
C TYR A 249 -34.57 -25.02 -0.10
N GLY A 250 -33.38 -24.46 -0.30
CA GLY A 250 -32.08 -25.07 0.00
C GLY A 250 -31.54 -25.97 -1.14
N ASP A 251 -30.21 -26.19 -1.12
CA ASP A 251 -29.43 -26.81 -2.20
C ASP A 251 -29.99 -28.17 -2.67
N ASP A 252 -30.17 -29.13 -1.76
CA ASP A 252 -30.61 -30.49 -2.11
C ASP A 252 -32.02 -30.54 -2.70
N LYS A 253 -32.90 -29.63 -2.28
CA LYS A 253 -34.28 -29.53 -2.78
C LYS A 253 -34.32 -28.80 -4.12
N ALA A 254 -33.51 -27.76 -4.28
CA ALA A 254 -33.45 -26.95 -5.49
C ALA A 254 -33.05 -27.78 -6.72
N ILE A 255 -32.04 -28.64 -6.58
CA ILE A 255 -31.58 -29.54 -7.66
C ILE A 255 -32.73 -30.41 -8.17
N LEU A 256 -33.49 -31.04 -7.26
CA LEU A 256 -34.57 -31.95 -7.63
C LEU A 256 -35.79 -31.22 -8.20
N LEU A 257 -36.13 -30.06 -7.64
CA LEU A 257 -37.25 -29.24 -8.11
C LEU A 257 -36.97 -28.65 -9.50
N GLU A 258 -35.75 -28.19 -9.75
CA GLU A 258 -35.33 -27.71 -11.06
C GLU A 258 -35.31 -28.86 -12.08
N TYR A 259 -34.72 -30.00 -11.75
CA TYR A 259 -34.69 -31.17 -12.63
C TYR A 259 -36.11 -31.59 -13.07
N LEU A 260 -37.03 -31.76 -12.11
CA LEU A 260 -38.42 -32.14 -12.39
C LEU A 260 -39.18 -31.05 -13.17
N TYR A 261 -38.83 -29.79 -12.97
CA TYR A 261 -39.37 -28.67 -13.75
C TYR A 261 -38.89 -28.70 -15.20
N ILE A 262 -37.60 -28.92 -15.44
CA ILE A 262 -36.98 -28.93 -16.78
C ILE A 262 -37.45 -30.12 -17.62
N ILE A 263 -37.48 -31.33 -17.04
CA ILE A 263 -37.78 -32.56 -17.79
C ILE A 263 -39.25 -32.62 -18.24
N LYS A 264 -40.14 -31.84 -17.60
CA LYS A 264 -41.58 -31.67 -17.91
C LYS A 264 -42.39 -32.98 -18.02
N LYS A 265 -41.84 -34.10 -17.54
CA LYS A 265 -42.46 -35.42 -17.59
C LYS A 265 -42.31 -36.11 -16.22
N PRO A 266 -43.30 -36.90 -15.77
CA PRO A 266 -43.16 -37.67 -14.55
C PRO A 266 -42.02 -38.69 -14.65
N GLN A 267 -41.20 -38.83 -13.60
CA GLN A 267 -40.02 -39.69 -13.56
C GLN A 267 -40.02 -40.62 -12.35
N THR A 268 -39.48 -41.84 -12.47
CA THR A 268 -39.22 -42.73 -11.33
C THR A 268 -37.98 -42.28 -10.55
N PRO A 269 -37.76 -42.74 -9.30
CA PRO A 269 -36.52 -42.47 -8.58
C PRO A 269 -35.28 -42.92 -9.32
N ASP A 270 -35.32 -44.06 -10.01
CA ASP A 270 -34.17 -44.58 -10.75
C ASP A 270 -33.85 -43.71 -11.98
N GLU A 271 -34.88 -43.20 -12.66
CA GLU A 271 -34.72 -42.26 -13.78
C GLU A 271 -34.13 -40.91 -13.31
N ILE A 272 -34.55 -40.42 -12.14
CA ILE A 272 -34.01 -39.18 -11.56
C ILE A 272 -32.55 -39.39 -11.11
N ASP A 273 -32.24 -40.51 -10.44
CA ASP A 273 -30.90 -40.80 -9.95
C ASP A 273 -29.88 -40.93 -11.08
N PHE A 274 -30.29 -41.48 -12.23
CA PHE A 274 -29.45 -41.54 -13.43
C PHE A 274 -28.88 -40.17 -13.82
N HIS A 275 -29.66 -39.10 -13.64
CA HIS A 275 -29.27 -37.73 -14.00
C HIS A 275 -28.63 -36.97 -12.84
N VAL A 276 -29.14 -37.11 -11.63
CA VAL A 276 -28.75 -36.27 -10.48
C VAL A 276 -27.66 -36.93 -9.61
N LYS A 277 -27.45 -38.26 -9.73
CA LYS A 277 -26.39 -39.03 -9.06
C LYS A 277 -26.35 -38.85 -7.54
N MET A 278 -27.50 -38.87 -6.87
CA MET A 278 -27.63 -38.68 -5.41
C MET A 278 -27.71 -39.99 -4.62
N GLY A 279 -27.85 -41.12 -5.30
CA GLY A 279 -28.15 -42.43 -4.72
C GLY A 279 -29.65 -42.60 -4.47
N VAL A 280 -30.21 -43.69 -4.99
CA VAL A 280 -31.67 -43.96 -4.98
C VAL A 280 -32.30 -43.89 -3.58
N ASP A 281 -31.62 -44.34 -2.53
CA ASP A 281 -32.19 -44.35 -1.17
C ASP A 281 -32.25 -42.95 -0.54
N ALA A 282 -31.19 -42.15 -0.71
CA ALA A 282 -31.17 -40.75 -0.27
C ALA A 282 -32.18 -39.91 -1.07
N LEU A 283 -32.26 -40.15 -2.38
CA LEU A 283 -33.23 -39.53 -3.26
C LEU A 283 -34.67 -39.82 -2.84
N LYS A 284 -35.00 -41.09 -2.52
CA LYS A 284 -36.34 -41.47 -2.03
C LYS A 284 -36.71 -40.73 -0.75
N ALA A 285 -35.77 -40.55 0.18
CA ALA A 285 -36.01 -39.80 1.41
C ALA A 285 -36.37 -38.33 1.13
N ILE A 286 -35.60 -37.67 0.26
CA ILE A 286 -35.82 -36.26 -0.11
C ILE A 286 -37.12 -36.10 -0.92
N LEU A 287 -37.39 -36.96 -1.90
CA LEU A 287 -38.62 -36.95 -2.69
C LEU A 287 -39.86 -37.16 -1.81
N ASN A 288 -39.81 -38.12 -0.87
CA ASN A 288 -40.91 -38.33 0.08
C ASN A 288 -41.15 -37.10 0.95
N GLN A 289 -40.08 -36.41 1.37
CA GLN A 289 -40.20 -35.17 2.11
C GLN A 289 -40.81 -34.04 1.26
N LEU A 290 -40.35 -33.87 0.01
CA LEU A 290 -40.90 -32.88 -0.92
C LEU A 290 -42.38 -33.13 -1.25
N VAL A 291 -42.80 -34.40 -1.30
CA VAL A 291 -44.21 -34.79 -1.46
C VAL A 291 -45.02 -34.43 -0.22
N LYS A 292 -44.54 -34.75 0.99
CA LYS A 292 -45.18 -34.37 2.25
C LYS A 292 -45.30 -32.84 2.40
N ASP A 293 -44.26 -32.13 1.97
CA ASP A 293 -44.20 -30.68 2.06
C ASP A 293 -45.11 -30.00 1.02
N GLY A 294 -45.60 -30.72 0.01
CA GLY A 294 -46.49 -30.21 -1.04
C GLY A 294 -45.76 -29.52 -2.21
N TYR A 295 -44.49 -29.86 -2.43
CA TYR A 295 -43.65 -29.33 -3.51
C TYR A 295 -43.60 -30.24 -4.74
N VAL A 296 -43.72 -31.55 -4.53
CA VAL A 296 -43.67 -32.59 -5.57
C VAL A 296 -44.94 -33.43 -5.53
N CYS A 297 -45.41 -33.89 -6.68
CA CYS A 297 -46.57 -34.76 -6.81
C CYS A 297 -46.17 -36.17 -7.19
N THR A 298 -46.92 -37.14 -6.66
CA THR A 298 -46.79 -38.55 -7.01
C THR A 298 -47.89 -38.97 -7.97
N LEU A 299 -47.53 -39.80 -8.95
CA LEU A 299 -48.43 -40.37 -9.93
C LEU A 299 -48.22 -41.88 -9.99
N ARG A 300 -49.32 -42.62 -10.20
CA ARG A 300 -49.30 -44.05 -10.49
C ARG A 300 -49.95 -44.29 -11.84
N LYS A 301 -49.25 -44.99 -12.73
CA LYS A 301 -49.79 -45.39 -14.03
C LYS A 301 -50.58 -46.69 -13.87
N LYS A 302 -51.63 -46.86 -14.68
CA LYS A 302 -52.42 -48.09 -14.72
C LYS A 302 -51.52 -49.22 -15.24
N ASN A 303 -51.42 -50.32 -14.50
CA ASN A 303 -50.58 -51.50 -14.80
C ASN A 303 -49.06 -51.30 -14.66
N ASP A 304 -48.62 -50.28 -13.93
CA ASP A 304 -47.20 -50.08 -13.59
C ASP A 304 -47.02 -50.08 -12.06
N PRO A 305 -46.14 -50.91 -11.49
CA PRO A 305 -45.88 -50.91 -10.06
C PRO A 305 -45.11 -49.66 -9.58
N ASN A 306 -44.52 -48.88 -10.49
CA ASN A 306 -43.66 -47.77 -10.13
C ASN A 306 -44.42 -46.50 -9.71
N ILE A 307 -43.79 -45.73 -8.83
CA ILE A 307 -44.24 -44.40 -8.43
C ILE A 307 -43.45 -43.36 -9.23
N TYR A 308 -44.18 -42.44 -9.86
CA TYR A 308 -43.62 -41.35 -10.63
C TYR A 308 -43.73 -40.03 -9.88
N PHE A 309 -42.72 -39.18 -10.00
CA PHE A 309 -42.62 -37.88 -9.36
C PHE A 309 -42.61 -36.77 -10.42
N THR A 310 -43.30 -35.66 -10.15
CA THR A 310 -43.35 -34.47 -11.02
C THR A 310 -43.66 -33.22 -10.20
N VAL A 311 -43.49 -32.04 -10.79
CA VAL A 311 -43.89 -30.74 -10.21
C VAL A 311 -45.15 -30.20 -10.91
N CYS A 312 -45.89 -29.30 -10.24
CA CYS A 312 -47.21 -28.89 -10.71
C CYS A 312 -47.34 -28.28 -12.11
N PRO A 313 -46.38 -27.51 -12.64
CA PRO A 313 -46.43 -27.06 -14.04
C PRO A 313 -46.46 -28.22 -15.04
N SER A 314 -45.92 -29.36 -14.63
CA SER A 314 -45.69 -30.56 -15.44
C SER A 314 -46.57 -31.75 -14.99
N CYS A 315 -47.54 -31.51 -14.10
CA CYS A 315 -48.39 -32.55 -13.54
C CYS A 315 -49.64 -32.76 -14.43
N PRO A 316 -49.89 -33.99 -14.93
CA PRO A 316 -51.09 -34.32 -15.70
C PRO A 316 -52.40 -34.12 -14.91
N LEU A 317 -52.32 -34.10 -13.58
CA LEU A 317 -53.43 -33.82 -12.66
C LEU A 317 -53.43 -32.34 -12.22
N SER A 318 -53.19 -31.43 -13.17
CA SER A 318 -52.93 -30.01 -12.91
C SER A 318 -53.98 -29.31 -12.05
N ALA A 319 -55.27 -29.68 -12.16
CA ALA A 319 -56.35 -29.10 -11.37
C ALA A 319 -56.33 -29.48 -9.88
N LYS A 320 -55.85 -30.68 -9.53
CA LYS A 320 -55.65 -31.10 -8.14
C LYS A 320 -54.34 -30.55 -7.59
N CYS A 321 -53.28 -30.65 -8.41
CA CYS A 321 -51.96 -30.11 -8.11
C CYS A 321 -51.99 -28.62 -7.73
N LYS A 322 -52.73 -27.81 -8.50
CA LYS A 322 -52.83 -26.36 -8.26
C LYS A 322 -53.47 -25.98 -6.92
N ARG A 323 -54.31 -26.84 -6.33
CA ARG A 323 -54.95 -26.57 -5.03
C ARG A 323 -54.06 -26.94 -3.85
N GLU A 324 -53.17 -27.90 -4.05
CA GLU A 324 -52.31 -28.49 -3.01
C GLU A 324 -50.86 -27.96 -3.07
N ARG A 325 -50.52 -27.14 -4.09
CA ARG A 325 -49.15 -26.61 -4.29
C ARG A 325 -48.76 -25.59 -3.22
N LYS A 326 -47.57 -25.78 -2.63
CA LYS A 326 -46.92 -24.75 -1.80
C LYS A 326 -45.89 -23.90 -2.54
N ILE A 327 -45.35 -24.39 -3.66
CA ILE A 327 -44.53 -23.57 -4.57
C ILE A 327 -45.45 -22.80 -5.53
N ASP A 328 -45.27 -21.50 -5.55
CA ASP A 328 -45.79 -20.62 -6.58
C ASP A 328 -44.81 -20.55 -7.74
N TRP A 329 -44.93 -21.50 -8.67
CA TRP A 329 -44.08 -21.56 -9.87
C TRP A 329 -44.25 -20.32 -10.75
N ASP A 330 -45.40 -19.64 -10.72
CA ASP A 330 -45.63 -18.43 -11.51
C ASP A 330 -44.81 -17.27 -10.94
N LYS A 331 -44.67 -17.19 -9.60
CA LYS A 331 -43.76 -16.28 -8.90
C LYS A 331 -42.29 -16.65 -9.09
N VAL A 332 -41.93 -17.94 -9.05
CA VAL A 332 -40.54 -18.37 -9.30
C VAL A 332 -40.13 -17.97 -10.72
N LEU A 333 -41.02 -18.17 -11.71
CA LEU A 333 -40.78 -17.83 -13.11
C LEU A 333 -40.81 -16.33 -13.41
N SER A 334 -41.62 -15.54 -12.68
CA SER A 334 -41.61 -14.08 -12.84
C SER A 334 -40.37 -13.40 -12.27
N LEU A 335 -39.64 -14.06 -11.37
CA LEU A 335 -38.36 -13.62 -10.84
C LEU A 335 -37.17 -13.93 -11.77
N ILE A 336 -37.40 -14.71 -12.83
CA ILE A 336 -36.42 -15.05 -13.85
C ILE A 336 -36.66 -14.13 -15.04
N LYS A 337 -35.75 -13.20 -15.32
CA LYS A 337 -35.75 -12.50 -16.61
C LYS A 337 -35.24 -13.48 -17.66
N THR A 338 -36.09 -13.80 -18.63
CA THR A 338 -35.69 -14.52 -19.86
C THR A 338 -35.13 -13.48 -20.81
N GLU A 339 -33.92 -13.71 -21.33
CA GLU A 339 -33.42 -13.00 -22.51
C GLU A 339 -34.24 -13.34 -23.75
#